data_AF-G5QEZ1-F1
#
_entry.id   AF-G5QEZ1-F1
#
_cell.length_a   1.000
_cell.length_b   1.000
_cell.length_c   1.000
_cell.angle_alpha   90.00
_cell.angle_beta   90.00
_cell.angle_gamma   90.00
#
_symmetry.space_group_name_H-M   'P 1'
#
loop_
_entity.id
_entity.type
_entity.pdbx_description
1 polymer ?
#
loop_
_entity_poly.entity_id
_entity_poly.type
_entity_poly.pdbx_seq_one_letter_code
_entity_poly.pdbx_strand_id
1 'polypeptide(L)' 'MTQKRTLLKYGILSLALAAPLSACAFDSLTVFGDSLSDTGNNGRWTWDSGQNKLYDEQLAERFGLALSPSNNGGSNYAAG' A
#
# COMPACT_ATOMS: atom_id res chain seq x y z
N MET A 1 20.66 -44.55 15.20
CA MET A 1 20.83 -43.10 15.44
C MET A 1 20.74 -42.23 14.17
N THR A 2 20.87 -42.80 12.97
CA THR A 2 20.97 -42.08 11.68
C THR A 2 19.63 -41.48 11.21
N GLN A 3 18.53 -42.22 11.34
CA GLN A 3 17.17 -41.79 10.93
C GLN A 3 16.68 -40.48 11.58
N LYS A 4 16.90 -40.32 12.89
CA LYS A 4 16.51 -39.11 13.64
C LYS A 4 17.24 -37.85 13.17
N ARG A 5 18.51 -38.00 12.76
CA ARG A 5 19.32 -36.90 12.21
C ARG A 5 18.85 -36.50 10.81
N THR A 6 18.39 -37.45 10.01
CA THR A 6 17.85 -37.16 8.67
C THR A 6 16.49 -36.46 8.76
N LEU A 7 15.60 -36.91 9.66
CA LEU A 7 14.32 -36.26 9.94
C LEU A 7 14.49 -34.81 10.42
N LEU A 8 15.46 -34.55 11.30
CA LEU A 8 15.75 -33.21 11.78
C LEU A 8 16.24 -32.28 10.65
N LYS A 9 17.08 -32.80 9.74
CA LYS A 9 17.58 -32.05 8.58
C LYS A 9 16.46 -31.63 7.63
N TYR A 10 15.54 -32.54 7.33
CA TYR A 10 14.40 -32.22 6.46
C TYR A 10 13.40 -31.27 7.15
N GLY A 11 13.17 -31.42 8.45
CA GLY A 11 12.28 -30.51 9.20
C GLY A 11 12.76 -29.06 9.19
N ILE A 12 14.07 -28.82 9.32
CA ILE A 12 14.65 -27.46 9.27
C ILE A 12 14.51 -26.86 7.87
N LEU A 13 14.72 -27.65 6.82
CA LEU A 13 14.58 -27.18 5.44
C LEU A 13 13.13 -26.81 5.09
N SER A 14 12.17 -27.61 5.55
CA SER A 14 10.73 -27.32 5.38
C SER A 14 10.32 -26.02 6.08
N LEU A 15 10.84 -25.78 7.29
CA LEU A 15 10.52 -24.58 8.05
C LEU A 15 11.11 -23.32 7.42
N ALA A 16 12.32 -23.41 6.85
CA ALA A 16 12.96 -22.31 6.13
C ALA A 16 12.22 -21.95 4.82
N LEU A 17 11.69 -22.94 4.09
CA LEU A 17 10.90 -22.71 2.87
C LEU A 17 9.47 -22.20 3.16
N ALA A 18 8.93 -22.50 4.34
CA ALA A 18 7.60 -22.06 4.76
C ALA A 18 7.60 -20.66 5.42
N ALA A 19 8.77 -20.09 5.69
CA ALA A 19 8.86 -18.74 6.21
C ALA A 19 8.33 -17.76 5.15
N PRO A 20 7.36 -16.89 5.48
CA PRO A 20 6.91 -15.88 4.54
C PRO A 20 8.10 -14.98 4.22
N LEU A 21 8.55 -15.00 2.97
CA LEU A 21 9.44 -13.96 2.48
C LEU A 21 8.66 -12.65 2.63
N SER A 22 9.17 -11.74 3.46
CA SER A 22 8.69 -10.37 3.47
C SER A 22 8.97 -9.81 2.09
N ALA A 23 7.99 -9.91 1.18
CA ALA A 23 8.04 -9.17 -0.06
C ALA A 23 8.22 -7.71 0.34
N CYS A 24 9.20 -7.03 -0.25
CA CYS A 24 9.39 -5.59 -0.06
C CYS A 24 8.15 -4.89 -0.64
N ALA A 25 7.08 -4.82 0.15
CA ALA A 25 5.90 -4.04 -0.15
C ALA A 25 6.28 -2.57 0.04
N PHE A 26 5.75 -1.71 -0.83
CA PHE A 26 5.83 -0.29 -0.58
C PHE A 26 5.03 0.06 0.69
N ASP A 27 5.52 1.03 1.43
CA ASP A 27 4.95 1.50 2.69
C ASP A 27 4.37 2.93 2.57
N SER A 28 4.42 3.51 1.38
CA SER A 28 4.01 4.88 1.11
C SER A 28 3.47 5.04 -0.31
N LEU A 29 2.57 6.01 -0.48
CA LEU A 29 1.98 6.40 -1.75
C LEU A 29 2.16 7.92 -1.91
N THR A 30 2.87 8.34 -2.95
CA THR A 30 2.99 9.75 -3.34
C THR A 30 2.29 9.94 -4.67
N VAL A 31 1.40 10.94 -4.74
CA VAL A 31 0.55 11.19 -5.91
C VAL A 31 0.90 12.54 -6.51
N PHE A 32 1.10 12.58 -7.82
CA PHE A 32 1.20 13.80 -8.62
C PHE A 32 0.18 13.68 -9.75
N GLY A 33 -0.46 14.79 -10.11
CA GLY A 33 -1.50 14.77 -11.12
C GLY A 33 -2.30 16.06 -11.16
N ASP A 34 -3.48 15.96 -11.76
CA ASP A 34 -4.45 17.03 -11.91
C ASP A 34 -5.71 16.75 -11.07
N SER A 35 -6.82 17.38 -11.45
CA SER A 35 -8.16 17.20 -10.88
C SER A 35 -8.58 15.75 -10.61
N LEU A 36 -8.18 14.79 -11.44
CA LEU A 36 -8.60 13.38 -11.31
C LEU A 36 -7.96 12.65 -10.12
N SER A 37 -6.90 13.23 -9.55
CA SER A 37 -6.19 12.71 -8.39
C SER A 37 -6.15 13.73 -7.24
N ASP A 38 -6.76 14.90 -7.41
CA ASP A 38 -6.75 15.95 -6.39
C ASP A 38 -7.73 15.61 -5.26
N THR A 39 -7.17 15.25 -4.11
CA THR A 39 -7.94 14.90 -2.91
C THR A 39 -8.37 16.11 -2.07
N GLY A 40 -8.03 17.33 -2.51
CA GLY A 40 -8.45 18.58 -1.86
C GLY A 40 -7.36 19.64 -1.73
N ASN A 41 -6.29 19.62 -2.53
CA ASN A 41 -5.33 20.72 -2.62
C ASN A 41 -6.00 21.96 -3.23
N ASN A 42 -6.69 21.81 -4.37
CA ASN A 42 -7.48 22.89 -4.99
C ASN A 42 -8.98 22.63 -4.94
N GLY A 43 -9.40 21.36 -4.90
CA GLY A 43 -10.79 20.98 -4.86
C GLY A 43 -10.98 19.47 -4.97
N ARG A 44 -12.23 19.01 -4.99
CA ARG A 44 -12.58 17.62 -5.30
C ARG A 44 -13.45 17.58 -6.55
N TRP A 45 -13.00 16.80 -7.54
CA TRP A 45 -13.56 16.79 -8.89
C TRP A 45 -14.30 15.49 -9.18
N THR A 46 -15.30 15.19 -8.36
CA THR A 46 -16.19 14.04 -8.55
C THR A 46 -17.60 14.51 -8.92
N TRP A 47 -18.34 13.66 -9.65
CA TRP A 47 -19.69 13.99 -10.12
C TRP A 47 -20.70 14.26 -8.99
N ASP A 48 -20.41 13.77 -7.79
CA ASP A 48 -21.26 13.79 -6.60
C ASP A 48 -20.77 14.76 -5.52
N SER A 49 -19.97 15.76 -5.88
CA SER A 49 -19.46 16.78 -4.95
C SER A 49 -18.63 16.21 -3.79
N GLY A 50 -17.83 15.18 -4.05
CA GLY A 50 -16.85 14.62 -3.13
C GLY A 50 -17.36 13.50 -2.22
N GLN A 51 -18.57 12.98 -2.43
CA GLN A 51 -19.09 11.87 -1.61
C GLN A 51 -18.37 10.53 -1.90
N ASN A 52 -17.98 10.31 -3.15
CA ASN A 52 -17.22 9.14 -3.57
C ASN A 52 -15.69 9.38 -3.50
N LYS A 53 -14.97 8.29 -3.27
CA LYS A 53 -13.50 8.27 -3.26
C LYS A 53 -12.94 8.28 -4.68
N LEU A 54 -11.88 9.05 -4.89
CA LEU A 54 -11.03 8.95 -6.06
C LEU A 54 -10.29 7.61 -6.08
N TYR A 55 -9.72 7.26 -7.23
CA TYR A 55 -9.08 5.95 -7.41
C TYR A 55 -7.85 5.78 -6.51
N ASP A 56 -7.12 6.86 -6.25
CA ASP A 56 -5.92 6.91 -5.42
C ASP A 56 -6.25 6.81 -3.93
N GLU A 57 -7.37 7.38 -3.49
CA GLU A 57 -7.91 7.16 -2.14
C GLU A 57 -8.31 5.71 -1.93
N GLN A 58 -8.98 5.09 -2.91
CA GLN A 58 -9.31 3.66 -2.88
C GLN A 58 -8.05 2.79 -2.90
N LEU A 59 -7.03 3.19 -3.68
CA LEU A 59 -5.75 2.51 -3.74
C LEU A 59 -5.04 2.56 -2.39
N ALA A 60 -4.94 3.74 -1.78
CA ALA A 60 -4.35 3.92 -0.46
C ALA A 60 -5.04 3.05 0.59
N GLU A 61 -6.37 3.06 0.62
CA GLU A 61 -7.17 2.23 1.53
C GLU A 61 -6.90 0.73 1.33
N ARG A 62 -6.85 0.26 0.07
CA ARG A 62 -6.57 -1.16 -0.22
C ARG A 62 -5.20 -1.62 0.26
N PHE A 63 -4.23 -0.72 0.32
CA PHE A 63 -2.88 -1.01 0.83
C PHE A 63 -2.67 -0.59 2.29
N GLY A 64 -3.71 -0.11 2.97
CA GLY A 64 -3.61 0.34 4.37
C GLY A 64 -2.73 1.58 4.56
N LEU A 65 -2.63 2.42 3.53
CA LEU A 65 -1.81 3.63 3.52
C LEU A 65 -2.66 4.87 3.81
N ALA A 66 -2.05 5.86 4.46
CA ALA A 66 -2.63 7.18 4.58
C ALA A 66 -2.37 7.99 3.31
N LEU A 67 -3.40 8.68 2.81
CA LEU A 67 -3.28 9.63 1.72
C LEU A 67 -4.08 10.89 2.07
N SER A 68 -3.42 12.04 2.04
CA SER A 68 -4.03 13.34 2.31
C SER A 68 -3.41 14.42 1.42
N PRO A 69 -4.09 15.57 1.23
CA PRO A 69 -3.57 16.68 0.43
C PRO A 69 -2.24 17.20 0.99
N SER A 70 -1.30 17.51 0.10
CA SER A 70 0.00 18.10 0.44
C SER A 70 -0.12 19.46 1.12
N ASN A 71 -1.19 20.24 0.83
CA ASN A 71 -1.51 21.47 1.55
C ASN A 71 -1.74 21.24 3.06
N ASN A 72 -2.08 20.01 3.45
CA ASN A 72 -2.23 19.58 4.85
C ASN A 72 -1.03 18.75 5.35
N GLY A 73 0.10 18.76 4.63
CA GLY A 73 1.31 17.99 4.94
C GLY A 73 1.25 16.52 4.50
N GLY A 74 0.28 16.15 3.66
CA GLY A 74 0.14 14.81 3.10
C GLY A 74 1.04 14.53 1.89
N SER A 75 0.86 13.35 1.30
CA SER A 75 1.65 12.86 0.17
C SER A 75 0.94 12.98 -1.19
N ASN A 76 -0.23 13.62 -1.25
CA ASN A 76 -0.91 13.90 -2.51
C ASN A 76 -0.64 15.35 -2.96
N TYR A 77 0.14 15.51 -4.03
CA TYR A 77 0.51 16.78 -4.66
C TYR A 77 -0.29 17.09 -5.94
N ALA A 78 -1.32 16.29 -6.26
CA ALA A 78 -2.17 16.57 -7.41
C ALA A 78 -2.97 17.86 -7.19
N ALA A 79 -3.07 18.69 -8.23
CA ALA A 79 -3.77 19.96 -8.15
C ALA A 79 -4.51 20.22 -9.48
N GLY A 80 -5.83 20.35 -9.40
CA GLY A 80 -6.71 20.58 -10.55
C GLY A 80 -7.57 21.82 -10.45
#